data_AF-E5XRW7-F1
#
_entry.id   AF-E5XRW7-F1
#
_cell.length_a   1.000
_cell.length_b   1.000
_cell.length_c   1.000
_cell.angle_alpha   90.00
_cell.angle_beta   90.00
_cell.angle_gamma   90.00
#
_symmetry.space_group_name_H-M   'P 1'
#
loop_
_entity.id
_entity.type
_entity.pdbx_description
1 polymer ?
#
loop_
_entity_poly.entity_id
_entity_poly.type
_entity_poly.pdbx_seq_one_letter_code
_entity_poly.pdbx_strand_id
1 'polypeptide(L)'
;MNALEEAESLVNGDRLEEWGDPRESFSRIAELWSAYLGVEVSSVDVAQLMILLKVSRGRKKFSRDSIVDIIGYAALAEKINEDARSKPRQWDSLQDVPDGIGVWNSEGVFYEPGLVSDLKGEGSYRGLHFPYTDAPVRVEEE
;
A
#
# COMPACT_ATOMS: atom_id res chain seq x y z
N MET A 1 29.14 -14.13 2.86
CA MET A 1 27.82 -13.49 2.80
C MET A 1 26.78 -14.41 3.41
N ASN A 2 26.20 -14.03 4.56
CA ASN A 2 25.06 -14.71 5.17
C ASN A 2 23.73 -14.25 4.53
N ALA A 3 22.60 -14.87 4.88
CA ALA A 3 21.32 -14.58 4.20
C ALA A 3 20.79 -13.16 4.47
N LEU A 4 21.16 -12.57 5.62
CA LEU A 4 20.81 -11.21 5.97
C LEU A 4 21.60 -10.20 5.12
N GLU A 5 22.93 -10.38 5.05
CA GLU A 5 23.83 -9.55 4.23
C GLU A 5 23.44 -9.57 2.74
N GLU A 6 23.03 -10.75 2.26
CA GLU A 6 22.58 -10.94 0.87
C GLU A 6 21.24 -10.24 0.61
N ALA A 7 20.27 -10.37 1.51
CA ALA A 7 18.99 -9.69 1.40
C ALA A 7 19.14 -8.17 1.46
N GLU A 8 19.99 -7.67 2.36
CA GLU A 8 20.28 -6.23 2.48
C GLU A 8 20.88 -5.67 1.18
N SER A 9 21.83 -6.40 0.59
CA SER A 9 22.39 -6.08 -0.72
C SER A 9 21.33 -6.05 -1.83
N LEU A 10 20.38 -6.98 -1.83
CA LEU A 10 19.33 -7.04 -2.86
C LEU A 10 18.28 -5.94 -2.71
N VAL A 11 17.97 -5.55 -1.47
CA VAL A 11 16.97 -4.53 -1.16
C VAL A 11 17.51 -3.12 -1.39
N ASN A 12 18.81 -2.90 -1.17
CA ASN A 12 19.43 -1.56 -1.23
C ASN A 12 20.44 -1.38 -2.39
N GLY A 13 20.77 -2.43 -3.13
CA GLY A 13 21.78 -2.40 -4.20
C GLY A 13 21.22 -2.28 -5.62
N ASP A 14 22.05 -2.62 -6.61
CA ASP A 14 21.90 -2.35 -8.05
C ASP A 14 20.55 -2.75 -8.70
N ARG A 15 19.76 -3.63 -8.06
CA ARG A 15 18.43 -4.03 -8.56
C ARG A 15 17.40 -2.88 -8.56
N LEU A 16 17.60 -1.84 -7.76
CA LEU A 16 16.77 -0.63 -7.78
C LEU A 16 16.87 0.11 -9.11
N GLU A 17 18.05 0.13 -9.74
CA GLU A 17 18.26 0.82 -11.03
C GLU A 17 17.61 0.08 -12.19
N GLU A 18 17.53 -1.25 -12.13
CA GLU A 18 17.01 -2.08 -13.23
C GLU A 18 15.49 -2.28 -13.17
N TRP A 19 14.89 -2.34 -11.98
CA TRP A 19 13.48 -2.71 -11.78
C TRP A 19 12.61 -1.61 -11.16
N GLY A 20 13.21 -0.46 -10.84
CA GLY A 20 12.54 0.65 -10.17
C GLY A 20 12.29 0.37 -8.69
N ASP A 21 11.55 1.27 -8.04
CA ASP A 21 11.29 1.19 -6.62
C ASP A 21 10.42 -0.05 -6.29
N PRO A 22 10.89 -0.98 -5.44
CA PRO A 22 10.10 -2.12 -5.00
C PRO A 22 8.74 -1.73 -4.39
N ARG A 23 8.63 -0.54 -3.79
CA ARG A 23 7.38 0.00 -3.22
C ARG A 23 6.32 0.23 -4.30
N GLU A 24 6.71 0.83 -5.42
CA GLU A 24 5.81 1.04 -6.56
C GLU A 24 5.34 -0.28 -7.17
N SER A 25 6.23 -1.27 -7.19
CA SER A 25 5.87 -2.62 -7.63
C SER A 25 4.81 -3.25 -6.73
N PHE A 26 4.91 -3.08 -5.41
CA PHE A 26 3.96 -3.69 -4.49
C PHE A 26 2.61 -2.98 -4.50
N SER A 27 2.59 -1.66 -4.69
CA SER A 27 1.35 -0.89 -4.91
C SER A 27 0.60 -1.39 -6.14
N ARG A 28 1.31 -1.54 -7.27
CA ARG A 28 0.70 -2.06 -8.51
C ARG A 28 0.17 -3.48 -8.35
N ILE A 29 0.89 -4.35 -7.64
CA ILE A 29 0.42 -5.72 -7.37
C ILE A 29 -0.83 -5.70 -6.48
N ALA A 30 -0.84 -4.86 -5.44
CA ALA A 30 -1.96 -4.67 -4.54
C ALA A 30 -3.23 -4.24 -5.30
N GLU A 31 -3.11 -3.26 -6.20
CA GLU A 31 -4.20 -2.80 -7.06
C GLU A 31 -4.71 -3.92 -7.98
N LEU A 32 -3.80 -4.65 -8.63
CA LEU A 32 -4.17 -5.77 -9.52
C LEU A 32 -4.87 -6.90 -8.77
N TRP A 33 -4.36 -7.29 -7.59
CA TRP A 33 -4.97 -8.33 -6.78
C TRP A 33 -6.31 -7.91 -6.23
N SER A 34 -6.44 -6.64 -5.82
CA SER A 34 -7.71 -6.11 -5.33
C SER A 34 -8.78 -6.15 -6.42
N ALA A 35 -8.44 -5.66 -7.61
CA ALA A 35 -9.33 -5.69 -8.77
C ALA A 35 -9.74 -7.12 -9.17
N TYR A 36 -8.81 -8.07 -9.06
CA TYR A 36 -9.07 -9.46 -9.42
C TYR A 36 -9.92 -10.21 -8.38
N LEU A 37 -9.66 -9.99 -7.08
CA LEU A 37 -10.31 -10.72 -5.99
C LEU A 37 -11.63 -10.07 -5.54
N GLY A 38 -11.87 -8.81 -5.87
CA GLY A 38 -13.02 -8.05 -5.40
C GLY A 38 -12.95 -7.70 -3.90
N VAL A 39 -11.77 -7.78 -3.30
CA VAL A 39 -11.50 -7.39 -1.91
C VAL A 39 -10.25 -6.52 -1.87
N GLU A 40 -10.16 -5.57 -0.94
CA GLU A 40 -8.97 -4.75 -0.79
C GLU A 40 -7.75 -5.61 -0.36
N VAL A 41 -6.61 -5.36 -1.01
CA VAL A 41 -5.31 -5.91 -0.67
C VAL A 41 -4.33 -4.74 -0.60
N SER A 42 -3.65 -4.56 0.54
CA SER A 42 -2.65 -3.50 0.69
C SER A 42 -1.27 -3.94 0.19
N SER A 43 -0.36 -2.98 -0.06
CA SER A 43 1.04 -3.28 -0.38
C SER A 43 1.77 -4.06 0.73
N VAL A 44 1.35 -3.88 1.99
CA VAL A 44 1.85 -4.68 3.11
C VAL A 44 1.33 -6.12 3.01
N ASP A 45 0.06 -6.32 2.66
CA ASP A 45 -0.49 -7.66 2.44
C ASP A 45 0.25 -8.37 1.31
N VAL A 46 0.57 -7.68 0.22
CA VAL A 46 1.41 -8.25 -0.86
C VAL A 46 2.74 -8.77 -0.30
N ALA A 47 3.44 -7.99 0.51
CA ALA A 47 4.69 -8.42 1.12
C ALA A 47 4.51 -9.67 2.01
N GLN A 48 3.47 -9.67 2.86
CA GLN A 48 3.17 -10.80 3.74
C GLN A 48 2.77 -12.07 2.97
N LEU A 49 1.97 -11.93 1.93
CA LEU A 49 1.53 -13.03 1.07
C LEU A 49 2.71 -13.61 0.26
N MET A 50 3.66 -12.78 -0.15
CA MET A 50 4.91 -13.24 -0.78
C MET A 50 5.81 -14.00 0.20
N ILE A 51 5.85 -13.62 1.48
CA ILE A 51 6.53 -14.39 2.55
C ILE A 51 5.86 -15.76 2.69
N LEU A 52 4.53 -15.82 2.80
CA LEU A 52 3.80 -17.08 2.93
C LEU A 52 4.04 -18.02 1.74
N LEU A 53 4.13 -17.48 0.52
CA LEU A 53 4.49 -18.25 -0.67
C LEU A 53 5.87 -18.91 -0.52
N LYS A 54 6.88 -18.18 -0.02
CA LYS A 54 8.23 -18.72 0.18
C LYS A 54 8.28 -19.73 1.32
N VAL A 55 7.58 -19.50 2.43
CA VAL A 55 7.41 -20.47 3.52
C VAL A 55 6.77 -21.77 3.02
N SER A 56 5.72 -21.67 2.20
CA SER A 56 5.04 -22.82 1.60
C SER A 56 5.99 -23.66 0.72
N ARG A 57 6.81 -23.02 -0.12
CA ARG A 57 7.85 -23.70 -0.92
C ARG A 57 8.88 -24.42 -0.04
N GLY A 58 9.25 -23.80 1.08
CA GLY A 58 10.16 -24.35 2.08
C GLY A 58 9.70 -25.68 2.69
N ARG A 59 8.38 -25.95 2.73
CA ARG A 59 7.84 -27.22 3.27
C ARG A 59 8.28 -28.44 2.45
N LYS A 60 8.49 -28.30 1.15
CA LYS A 60 8.93 -29.40 0.27
C LYS A 60 10.45 -29.56 0.28
N LYS A 61 11.18 -28.43 0.32
CA LYS A 61 12.64 -28.40 0.32
C LYS A 61 13.10 -27.08 0.92
N PHE A 62 13.98 -27.17 1.92
CA PHE A 62 14.68 -26.00 2.41
C PHE A 62 15.55 -25.39 1.30
N SER A 63 15.40 -24.10 1.07
CA SER A 63 16.19 -23.34 0.11
C SER A 63 16.68 -22.06 0.75
N ARG A 64 17.99 -21.82 0.70
CA ARG A 64 18.59 -20.57 1.17
C ARG A 64 18.00 -19.36 0.44
N ASP A 65 17.77 -19.47 -0.87
CA ASP A 65 17.13 -18.45 -1.71
C ASP A 65 15.79 -18.00 -1.10
N SER A 66 14.96 -18.95 -0.67
CA SER A 66 13.68 -18.63 -0.03
C SER A 66 13.83 -17.92 1.31
N ILE A 67 14.91 -18.16 2.06
CA ILE A 67 15.20 -17.41 3.29
C ILE A 67 15.62 -15.98 2.95
N VAL A 68 16.48 -15.79 1.95
CA VAL A 68 16.89 -14.46 1.45
C VAL A 68 15.67 -13.66 0.99
N ASP A 69 14.77 -14.28 0.22
CA ASP A 69 13.52 -13.65 -0.20
C ASP A 69 12.64 -13.23 0.98
N ILE A 70 12.47 -14.10 1.98
CA ILE A 70 11.66 -13.80 3.16
C ILE A 70 12.22 -12.57 3.90
N ILE A 71 13.54 -12.51 4.10
CA ILE A 71 14.20 -11.37 4.74
C ILE A 71 13.98 -10.10 3.90
N GLY A 72 14.14 -10.19 2.58
CA GLY A 72 13.92 -9.06 1.68
C GLY A 72 12.47 -8.54 1.72
N TYR A 73 11.48 -9.43 1.66
CA TYR A 73 10.07 -9.05 1.74
C TYR A 73 9.69 -8.48 3.12
N ALA A 74 10.27 -9.01 4.20
CA ALA A 74 10.05 -8.47 5.53
C ALA A 74 10.60 -7.05 5.68
N ALA A 75 11.82 -6.79 5.18
CA ALA A 75 12.42 -5.46 5.18
C ALA A 75 11.62 -4.45 4.32
N LEU A 76 11.10 -4.89 3.17
CA LEU A 76 10.23 -4.05 2.34
C LEU A 76 8.89 -3.76 3.02
N ALA A 77 8.30 -4.73 3.74
CA ALA A 77 7.07 -4.52 4.49
C ALA A 77 7.21 -3.43 5.55
N GLU A 78 8.34 -3.39 6.27
CA GLU A 78 8.65 -2.34 7.23
C GLU A 78 8.73 -0.97 6.56
N LYS A 79 9.54 -0.83 5.50
CA LYS A 79 9.67 0.42 4.74
C LYS A 79 8.33 0.94 4.21
N ILE A 80 7.51 0.05 3.62
CA ILE A 80 6.16 0.39 3.11
C ILE A 80 5.26 0.88 4.25
N ASN A 81 5.31 0.23 5.41
CA ASN A 81 4.49 0.59 6.55
C ASN A 81 4.94 1.93 7.20
N GLU A 82 6.23 2.23 7.22
CA GLU A 82 6.75 3.54 7.65
C GLU A 82 6.28 4.68 6.73
N ASP A 83 6.35 4.47 5.41
CA ASP A 83 5.85 5.42 4.42
C ASP A 83 4.34 5.64 4.53
N ALA A 84 3.58 4.57 4.79
CA ALA A 84 2.15 4.63 5.03
C ALA A 84 1.78 5.39 6.31
N ARG A 85 2.66 5.43 7.32
CA ARG A 85 2.47 6.16 8.58
C ARG A 85 2.90 7.62 8.50
N SER A 86 3.81 7.97 7.58
CA SER A 86 4.36 9.32 7.45
C SER A 86 3.48 10.29 6.65
N LYS A 87 2.56 9.79 5.83
CA LYS A 87 1.52 10.61 5.17
C LYS A 87 0.20 10.50 5.94
N PRO A 88 -0.40 11.59 6.42
CA PRO A 88 -1.69 11.53 7.10
C PRO A 88 -2.75 10.94 6.15
N ARG A 89 -3.30 9.77 6.51
CA ARG A 89 -4.44 9.12 5.81
C ARG A 89 -5.77 9.78 6.15
N GLN A 90 -5.77 10.59 7.19
CA GLN A 90 -6.89 11.40 7.64
C GLN A 90 -6.45 12.84 7.70
N TRP A 91 -7.23 13.71 7.07
CA TRP A 91 -7.06 15.15 7.12
C TRP A 91 -8.13 15.74 8.04
N ASP A 92 -7.69 16.62 8.92
CA ASP A 92 -8.58 17.37 9.82
C ASP A 92 -9.23 18.58 9.11
N SER A 93 -8.85 18.82 7.85
CA SER A 93 -9.35 19.90 7.00
C SER A 93 -9.11 19.61 5.52
N LEU A 94 -10.01 20.07 4.64
CA LEU A 94 -9.81 20.03 3.18
C LEU A 94 -8.57 20.84 2.76
N GLN A 95 -8.14 21.81 3.58
CA GLN A 95 -6.94 22.60 3.33
C GLN A 95 -5.66 21.75 3.38
N ASP A 96 -5.66 20.71 4.21
CA ASP A 96 -4.50 19.85 4.40
C ASP A 96 -4.41 18.75 3.34
N VAL A 97 -5.48 18.56 2.55
CA VAL A 97 -5.54 17.58 1.47
C VAL A 97 -4.67 18.04 0.29
N PRO A 98 -3.70 17.22 -0.17
CA PRO A 98 -2.89 17.56 -1.33
C PRO A 98 -3.72 17.79 -2.60
N ASP A 99 -3.23 18.64 -3.50
CA ASP A 99 -3.92 18.89 -4.77
C ASP A 99 -4.00 17.61 -5.62
N GLY A 100 -5.10 17.45 -6.36
CA GLY A 100 -5.33 16.26 -7.19
C GLY A 100 -5.84 15.04 -6.41
N ILE A 101 -6.11 15.18 -5.11
CA ILE A 101 -6.63 14.10 -4.26
C ILE A 101 -8.11 14.30 -3.97
N GLY A 102 -8.92 13.26 -4.21
CA GLY A 102 -10.30 13.18 -3.74
C GLY A 102 -10.36 12.55 -2.36
N VAL A 103 -11.35 12.94 -1.55
CA VAL A 103 -11.49 12.47 -0.15
C VAL A 103 -12.94 12.15 0.17
N TRP A 104 -13.15 11.28 1.15
CA TRP A 104 -14.47 11.00 1.71
C TRP A 104 -14.59 11.67 3.06
N ASN A 105 -15.76 12.20 3.39
CA ASN A 105 -16.06 12.63 4.76
C ASN A 105 -16.58 11.47 5.62
N SER A 106 -16.74 11.74 6.92
CA SER A 106 -17.30 10.79 7.89
C SER A 106 -18.75 10.36 7.63
N GLU A 107 -19.45 11.03 6.72
CA GLU A 107 -20.83 10.72 6.31
C GLU A 107 -20.87 9.85 5.04
N GLY A 108 -19.71 9.48 4.48
CA GLY A 108 -19.62 8.66 3.28
C GLY A 108 -19.88 9.44 1.99
N VAL A 109 -19.66 10.76 1.98
CA VAL A 109 -19.72 11.59 0.77
C VAL A 109 -18.32 11.73 0.19
N PHE A 110 -18.18 11.41 -1.10
CA PHE A 110 -16.94 11.61 -1.85
C PHE A 110 -16.84 13.03 -2.43
N TYR A 111 -15.71 13.67 -2.22
CA TYR A 111 -15.32 14.93 -2.83
C TYR A 111 -14.27 14.63 -3.90
N GLU A 112 -14.61 14.88 -5.16
CA GLU A 112 -13.67 14.74 -6.27
C GLU A 112 -12.52 15.75 -6.16
N PRO A 113 -11.32 15.45 -6.70
CA PRO A 113 -10.16 16.33 -6.59
C PRO A 113 -10.40 17.81 -6.96
N GLY A 114 -11.17 18.06 -8.03
CA GLY A 114 -11.50 19.43 -8.44
C GLY A 114 -12.36 20.15 -7.40
N LEU A 115 -13.34 19.45 -6.83
CA LEU A 115 -14.20 19.97 -5.77
C LEU A 115 -13.42 20.18 -4.47
N VAL A 116 -12.48 19.29 -4.13
CA VAL A 116 -11.59 19.48 -2.99
C VAL A 116 -10.79 20.76 -3.13
N SER A 117 -10.21 21.01 -4.31
CA SER A 117 -9.47 22.24 -4.61
C SER A 117 -10.34 23.49 -4.49
N ASP A 118 -11.57 23.45 -5.00
CA ASP A 118 -12.51 24.57 -4.95
C ASP A 118 -12.99 24.90 -3.52
N LEU A 119 -13.13 23.87 -2.67
CA LEU A 119 -13.60 24.01 -1.29
C LEU A 119 -12.49 24.36 -0.28
N LYS A 120 -11.23 24.55 -0.74
CA LYS A 120 -10.12 25.02 0.10
C LYS A 120 -10.37 26.46 0.57
N GLY A 121 -11.08 26.60 1.69
CA GLY A 121 -11.41 27.89 2.30
C GLY A 121 -12.79 27.98 2.96
N GLU A 122 -13.66 26.99 2.72
CA GLU A 122 -15.04 27.01 3.20
C GLU A 122 -15.27 25.97 4.31
N GLY A 123 -15.30 26.38 5.58
CA GLY A 123 -15.73 25.54 6.70
C GLY A 123 -14.68 24.58 7.29
N SER A 124 -15.05 23.90 8.38
CA SER A 124 -14.24 22.90 9.07
C SER A 124 -14.81 21.51 8.80
N TYR A 125 -14.05 20.66 8.13
CA TYR A 125 -14.41 19.28 7.83
C TYR A 125 -13.54 18.35 8.64
N ARG A 126 -14.13 17.53 9.51
CA ARG A 126 -13.39 16.56 10.33
C ARG A 126 -13.57 15.17 9.78
N GLY A 127 -12.54 14.34 9.93
CA GLY A 127 -12.59 12.94 9.53
C GLY A 127 -12.59 12.77 8.01
N LEU A 128 -11.93 13.68 7.27
CA LEU A 128 -11.69 13.46 5.86
C LEU A 128 -10.67 12.35 5.73
N HIS A 129 -10.95 11.35 4.93
CA HIS A 129 -10.00 10.31 4.65
C HIS A 129 -9.83 10.18 3.14
N PHE A 130 -8.65 9.71 2.73
CA PHE A 130 -8.48 9.20 1.38
C PHE A 130 -9.61 8.20 1.09
N PRO A 131 -10.06 7.99 -0.16
CA PRO A 131 -10.89 6.83 -0.50
C PRO A 131 -10.33 5.62 0.22
N TYR A 132 -11.05 5.23 1.28
CA TYR A 132 -10.77 3.98 1.93
C TYR A 132 -11.34 2.99 0.95
N THR A 133 -10.48 2.14 0.43
CA THR A 133 -10.88 0.92 -0.25
C THR A 133 -11.57 -0.08 0.72
N ASP A 134 -11.93 0.35 1.96
CA ASP A 134 -12.68 -0.40 2.98
C ASP A 134 -14.20 -0.09 3.00
N ALA A 135 -14.83 0.23 1.85
CA ALA A 135 -16.30 0.25 1.76
C ALA A 135 -16.80 -0.91 0.89
N PRO A 136 -17.72 -1.76 1.39
CA PRO A 136 -18.23 -2.91 0.65
C PRO A 136 -18.94 -2.48 -0.63
N VAL A 137 -18.77 -3.31 -1.66
CA VAL A 137 -19.47 -3.25 -2.95
C VAL A 137 -20.96 -2.95 -2.72
N ARG A 138 -21.46 -1.99 -3.51
CA ARG A 138 -22.86 -1.59 -3.63
C ARG A 138 -23.80 -2.80 -3.60
N VAL A 139 -24.81 -2.75 -2.72
CA VAL A 139 -26.07 -3.43 -3.01
C VAL A 139 -26.88 -2.44 -3.85
N GLU A 140 -26.95 -2.70 -5.15
CA GLU A 140 -28.00 -2.13 -5.98
C GLU A 140 -29.31 -2.83 -5.58
N GLU A 141 -30.28 -2.07 -5.06
CA GLU A 141 -31.68 -2.49 -5.07
C GLU A 141 -32.46 -1.51 -5.94
N GLU A 142 -33.30 -2.09 -6.79
CA GLU A 142 -34.07 -1.50 -7.91
C GLU A 142 -34.96 -0.31 -7.56
#